data_AF-A0A947HJA8-F1
#
_entry.id   AF-A0A947HJA8-F1
#
_cell.length_a   1.000
_cell.length_b   1.000
_cell.length_c   1.000
_cell.angle_alpha   90.00
_cell.angle_beta   90.00
_cell.angle_gamma   90.00
#
_symmetry.space_group_name_H-M   'P 1'
#
loop_
_entity.id
_entity.type
_entity.pdbx_description
1 polymer ?
#
loop_
_entity_poly.entity_id
_entity_poly.type
_entity_poly.pdbx_seq_one_letter_code
_entity_poly.pdbx_strand_id
1 'polypeptide(L)'
;VPLGTLRAFLDIFLAPVRHRFGRLGPKISILLAAVVTALTSCSAATTTGDRAAAYARAVSAARASADEQLAEGRVDEAIADLERALAIPRPDSDAARQLVQDVAFALGSARLASRDPIGALQAADDALVLSSTPSVFLANLHALRGMALELSGRALPAAEAYHEALVIHQSLYDALLASYSRSTL
;
A
#
# COMPACT_ATOMS: atom_id res chain seq x y z
N VAL A 1 -15.71 21.22 10.75
CA VAL A 1 -16.23 22.55 10.33
C VAL A 1 -17.71 22.61 10.70
N PRO A 2 -18.16 23.59 11.51
CA PRO A 2 -19.56 23.64 11.93
C PRO A 2 -20.46 23.97 10.72
N LEU A 3 -21.57 23.25 10.59
CA LEU A 3 -22.55 23.39 9.50
C LEU A 3 -23.11 24.83 9.32
N GLY A 4 -22.92 25.71 10.31
CA GLY A 4 -23.40 27.10 10.28
C GLY A 4 -22.60 28.05 9.38
N THR A 5 -21.30 27.84 9.18
CA THR A 5 -20.47 28.77 8.39
C THR A 5 -20.66 28.63 6.89
N LEU A 6 -21.05 27.44 6.41
CA LEU A 6 -21.29 27.22 4.97
C LEU A 6 -22.53 27.97 4.48
N ARG A 7 -23.55 28.11 5.34
CA ARG A 7 -24.81 28.79 5.01
C ARG A 7 -24.62 30.29 4.85
N ALA A 8 -23.88 30.93 5.75
CA ALA A 8 -23.56 32.36 5.66
C ALA A 8 -22.72 32.68 4.42
N PHE A 9 -21.81 31.78 4.02
CA PHE A 9 -20.98 31.96 2.83
C PHE A 9 -21.79 31.84 1.53
N LEU A 10 -22.74 30.89 1.48
CA LEU A 10 -23.66 30.73 0.35
C LEU A 10 -24.61 31.93 0.19
N ASP A 11 -25.11 32.50 1.30
CA ASP A 11 -26.03 33.64 1.25
C ASP A 11 -25.35 34.93 0.72
N ILE A 12 -24.07 35.15 1.05
CA ILE A 12 -23.31 36.32 0.57
C ILE A 12 -23.01 36.23 -0.93
N PHE A 13 -22.65 35.05 -1.43
CA PHE A 13 -22.31 34.88 -2.85
C PHE A 13 -23.53 34.81 -3.78
N LEU A 14 -24.70 34.38 -3.27
CA LEU A 14 -25.92 34.26 -4.08
C LEU A 14 -26.82 35.50 -4.04
N ALA A 15 -26.59 36.44 -3.12
CA ALA A 15 -27.37 37.68 -3.00
C ALA A 15 -27.41 38.56 -4.27
N PRO A 16 -26.30 38.81 -5.01
CA PRO A 16 -26.35 39.69 -6.18
C PRO A 16 -27.01 39.06 -7.42
N VAL A 17 -27.18 37.73 -7.45
CA VAL A 17 -27.78 37.02 -8.60
C VAL A 17 -29.33 37.11 -8.56
N ARG A 18 -29.93 37.24 -7.36
CA ARG A 18 -31.40 37.29 -7.21
C ARG A 18 -32.06 38.51 -7.85
N HIS A 19 -31.34 39.63 -8.00
CA HIS A 19 -31.97 40.88 -8.43
C HIS A 19 -32.02 41.09 -9.96
N ARG A 20 -31.28 40.32 -10.77
CA ARG A 20 -31.25 40.47 -12.24
C ARG A 20 -32.04 39.41 -13.04
N PHE A 21 -32.56 38.37 -12.39
CA PHE A 21 -33.23 37.25 -13.08
C PHE A 21 -34.75 37.20 -12.95
N GLY A 22 -35.40 38.29 -12.51
CA GLY A 22 -36.85 38.35 -12.25
C GLY A 22 -37.80 38.18 -13.45
N ARG A 23 -37.31 37.90 -14.67
CA ARG A 23 -38.14 37.67 -15.87
C ARG A 23 -37.72 36.48 -16.75
N LEU A 24 -36.70 35.73 -16.36
CA LEU A 24 -36.29 34.52 -17.07
C LEU A 24 -36.96 33.33 -16.40
N GLY A 25 -38.06 32.87 -17.01
CA GLY A 25 -39.01 31.91 -16.44
C GLY A 25 -38.41 30.56 -16.00
N PRO A 26 -39.24 29.70 -15.37
CA PRO A 26 -38.83 28.48 -14.63
C PRO A 26 -37.97 27.48 -15.43
N LYS A 27 -37.92 27.60 -16.76
CA LYS A 27 -37.13 26.75 -17.66
C LYS A 27 -35.61 26.92 -17.49
N ILE A 28 -35.12 28.12 -17.15
CA ILE A 28 -33.66 28.35 -17.00
C ILE A 28 -33.13 27.82 -15.66
N SER A 29 -33.95 27.86 -14.61
CA SER A 29 -33.59 27.30 -13.30
C SER A 29 -33.41 25.78 -13.36
N ILE A 30 -34.25 25.08 -14.14
CA ILE A 30 -34.14 23.63 -14.34
C ILE A 30 -32.86 23.28 -15.13
N LEU A 31 -32.53 24.06 -16.15
CA LEU A 31 -31.35 23.81 -16.98
C LEU A 31 -30.04 24.03 -16.20
N LEU A 32 -29.99 25.06 -15.35
CA LEU A 32 -28.83 25.32 -14.49
C LEU A 32 -28.67 24.22 -13.42
N ALA A 33 -29.77 23.78 -12.80
CA ALA A 33 -29.74 22.67 -11.84
C ALA A 33 -29.26 21.35 -12.51
N ALA A 34 -29.71 21.08 -13.73
CA ALA A 34 -29.27 19.91 -14.50
C ALA A 34 -27.77 19.96 -14.84
N VAL A 35 -27.25 21.13 -15.23
CA VAL A 35 -25.81 21.33 -15.51
C VAL A 35 -24.96 21.18 -14.24
N VAL A 36 -25.39 21.73 -13.11
CA VAL A 36 -24.68 21.57 -11.83
C VAL A 36 -24.68 20.11 -11.37
N THR A 37 -25.78 19.38 -11.57
CA THR A 37 -25.89 17.95 -11.24
C THR A 37 -25.04 17.07 -12.17
N ALA A 38 -24.92 17.44 -13.46
CA ALA A 38 -24.06 16.74 -14.41
C ALA A 38 -22.57 16.97 -14.11
N LEU A 39 -22.19 18.17 -13.67
CA LEU A 39 -20.80 18.50 -13.32
C LEU A 39 -20.34 17.84 -12.01
N THR A 40 -21.22 17.66 -11.02
CA THR A 40 -20.87 16.89 -9.80
C THR A 40 -20.74 15.39 -10.06
N SER A 41 -21.49 14.84 -11.01
CA SER A 41 -21.44 13.41 -11.37
C SER A 41 -20.19 12.99 -12.15
N CYS A 42 -19.40 13.93 -12.69
CA CYS A 42 -18.11 13.63 -13.33
C CYS A 42 -16.94 13.57 -12.33
N SER A 43 -17.12 14.01 -11.08
CA SER A 43 -16.07 13.94 -10.05
C SER A 43 -15.93 12.56 -9.38
N ALA A 44 -16.84 11.64 -9.66
CA ALA A 44 -16.87 10.30 -9.04
C ALA A 44 -16.05 9.24 -9.79
N ALA A 45 -15.42 9.58 -10.92
CA ALA A 45 -14.46 8.70 -11.57
C ALA A 45 -13.17 8.68 -10.74
N THR A 46 -13.14 7.83 -9.72
CA THR A 46 -11.91 7.53 -8.97
C THR A 46 -10.83 7.16 -9.97
N THR A 47 -9.80 8.00 -10.04
CA THR A 47 -8.69 7.76 -10.96
C THR A 47 -7.92 6.52 -10.48
N THR A 48 -7.19 5.87 -11.40
CA THR A 48 -6.27 4.77 -11.03
C THR A 48 -5.30 5.20 -9.92
N GLY A 49 -4.90 6.48 -9.91
CA GLY A 49 -4.06 7.07 -8.86
C GLY A 49 -4.73 7.09 -7.50
N ASP A 50 -6.02 7.43 -7.42
CA ASP A 50 -6.76 7.46 -6.15
C ASP A 50 -6.85 6.08 -5.52
N ARG A 51 -7.04 5.04 -6.34
CA ARG A 51 -7.07 3.64 -5.89
C ARG A 51 -5.72 3.18 -5.37
N ALA A 52 -4.64 3.49 -6.09
CA ALA A 52 -3.28 3.16 -5.65
C ALA A 52 -2.92 3.86 -4.33
N ALA A 53 -3.27 5.14 -4.19
CA ALA A 53 -3.03 5.89 -2.96
C ALA A 53 -3.88 5.36 -1.79
N ALA A 54 -5.15 4.99 -2.04
CA ALA A 54 -6.00 4.38 -1.02
C ALA A 54 -5.46 3.02 -0.56
N TYR A 55 -5.03 2.18 -1.51
CA TYR A 55 -4.39 0.91 -1.24
C TYR A 55 -3.14 1.09 -0.38
N ALA A 56 -2.23 1.97 -0.79
CA ALA A 56 -0.99 2.24 -0.05
C ALA A 56 -1.27 2.69 1.38
N ARG A 57 -2.21 3.63 1.59
CA ARG A 57 -2.60 4.07 2.94
C ARG A 57 -3.15 2.94 3.80
N ALA A 58 -4.01 2.10 3.25
CA ALA A 58 -4.61 0.99 3.99
C ALA A 58 -3.56 -0.04 4.42
N VAL A 59 -2.66 -0.40 3.49
CA VAL A 59 -1.56 -1.34 3.76
C VAL A 59 -0.59 -0.76 4.79
N SER A 60 -0.15 0.48 4.64
CA SER A 60 0.76 1.12 5.61
C SER A 60 0.13 1.27 6.99
N ALA A 61 -1.17 1.56 7.08
CA ALA A 61 -1.87 1.63 8.36
C ALA A 61 -1.93 0.26 9.06
N ALA A 62 -2.22 -0.81 8.31
CA ALA A 62 -2.21 -2.16 8.85
C ALA A 62 -0.79 -2.58 9.30
N ARG A 63 0.25 -2.23 8.53
CA ARG A 63 1.64 -2.48 8.90
C ARG A 63 2.02 -1.79 10.21
N ALA A 64 1.68 -0.51 10.36
CA ALA A 64 1.95 0.25 11.57
C ALA A 64 1.19 -0.30 12.80
N SER A 65 -0.08 -0.68 12.62
CA SER A 65 -0.89 -1.36 13.64
C SER A 65 -0.24 -2.67 14.10
N ALA A 66 0.24 -3.49 13.15
CA ALA A 66 0.92 -4.74 13.45
C ALA A 66 2.26 -4.51 14.20
N ASP A 67 3.03 -3.48 13.86
CA ASP A 67 4.26 -3.14 14.58
C ASP A 67 3.98 -2.75 16.04
N GLU A 68 2.94 -1.95 16.28
CA GLU A 68 2.50 -1.58 17.64
C GLU A 68 2.06 -2.83 18.43
N GLN A 69 1.26 -3.70 17.83
CA GLN A 69 0.81 -4.95 18.44
C GLN A 69 1.99 -5.88 18.78
N LEU A 70 2.97 -6.01 17.88
CA LEU A 70 4.19 -6.79 18.14
C LEU A 70 5.01 -6.21 19.30
N ALA A 71 5.14 -4.89 19.38
CA ALA A 71 5.83 -4.23 20.50
C ALA A 71 5.16 -4.50 21.85
N GLU A 72 3.85 -4.72 21.86
CA GLU A 72 3.05 -5.06 23.04
C GLU A 72 2.94 -6.58 23.28
N GLY A 73 3.59 -7.41 22.45
CA GLY A 73 3.53 -8.88 22.55
C GLY A 73 2.23 -9.50 22.04
N ARG A 74 1.37 -8.71 21.38
CA ARG A 74 0.09 -9.14 20.79
C ARG A 74 0.28 -9.75 19.40
N VAL A 75 1.04 -10.85 19.35
CA VAL A 75 1.52 -11.45 18.08
C VAL A 75 0.38 -11.95 17.20
N ASP A 76 -0.64 -12.60 17.76
CA ASP A 76 -1.77 -13.14 16.97
C ASP A 76 -2.59 -12.04 16.28
N GLU A 77 -2.75 -10.90 16.95
CA GLU A 77 -3.45 -9.73 16.41
C GLU A 77 -2.64 -9.11 15.27
N ALA A 78 -1.31 -9.01 15.44
CA ALA A 78 -0.42 -8.52 14.39
C ALA A 78 -0.47 -9.38 13.13
N ILE A 79 -0.48 -10.71 13.31
CA ILE A 79 -0.65 -11.67 12.21
C ILE A 79 -1.99 -11.42 11.50
N ALA A 80 -3.09 -11.31 12.26
CA ALA A 80 -4.42 -11.07 11.68
C ALA A 80 -4.51 -9.74 10.92
N ASP A 81 -3.88 -8.67 11.41
CA ASP A 81 -3.84 -7.37 10.74
C ASP A 81 -3.07 -7.44 9.40
N LEU A 82 -1.93 -8.13 9.40
CA LEU A 82 -1.10 -8.31 8.20
C LEU A 82 -1.80 -9.20 7.16
N GLU A 83 -2.46 -10.28 7.58
CA GLU A 83 -3.27 -11.13 6.69
C GLU A 83 -4.42 -10.34 6.06
N ARG A 84 -5.11 -9.50 6.84
CA ARG A 84 -6.13 -8.60 6.31
C ARG A 84 -5.57 -7.60 5.31
N ALA A 85 -4.36 -7.09 5.53
CA ALA A 85 -3.69 -6.19 4.59
C ALA A 85 -3.37 -6.88 3.25
N LEU A 86 -2.91 -8.14 3.28
CA LEU A 86 -2.65 -8.94 2.08
C LEU A 86 -3.92 -9.31 1.31
N ALA A 87 -5.07 -9.38 1.99
CA ALA A 87 -6.37 -9.63 1.36
C ALA A 87 -6.96 -8.40 0.64
N ILE A 88 -6.39 -7.19 0.82
CA ILE A 88 -6.89 -5.98 0.15
C ILE A 88 -6.62 -6.10 -1.36
N PRO A 89 -7.63 -5.87 -2.24
CA PRO A 89 -7.44 -5.90 -3.67
C PRO A 89 -6.32 -4.97 -4.14
N ARG A 90 -5.28 -5.57 -4.72
CA ARG A 90 -4.07 -4.88 -5.13
C ARG A 90 -4.24 -4.23 -6.51
N PRO A 91 -3.89 -2.95 -6.70
CA PRO A 91 -3.76 -2.35 -8.02
C PRO A 91 -2.52 -2.89 -8.75
N ASP A 92 -2.60 -3.08 -10.06
CA ASP A 92 -1.45 -3.53 -10.85
C ASP A 92 -0.41 -2.40 -10.99
N SER A 93 0.56 -2.37 -10.07
CA SER A 93 1.65 -1.41 -10.07
C SER A 93 2.84 -1.94 -9.29
N ASP A 94 4.04 -1.51 -9.68
CA ASP A 94 5.30 -1.89 -9.03
C ASP A 94 5.32 -1.48 -7.54
N ALA A 95 4.81 -0.29 -7.23
CA ALA A 95 4.70 0.19 -5.86
C ALA A 95 3.80 -0.71 -5.00
N ALA A 96 2.68 -1.17 -5.55
CA ALA A 96 1.80 -2.09 -4.83
C ALA A 96 2.42 -3.48 -4.66
N ARG A 97 3.22 -3.95 -5.62
CA ARG A 97 3.99 -5.20 -5.46
C ARG A 97 5.02 -5.10 -4.34
N GLN A 98 5.76 -3.99 -4.26
CA GLN A 98 6.73 -3.74 -3.19
C GLN A 98 6.06 -3.69 -1.81
N LEU A 99 4.92 -3.02 -1.69
CA LEU A 99 4.14 -3.01 -0.45
C LEU A 99 3.69 -4.40 -0.02
N VAL A 100 3.27 -5.26 -0.95
CA VAL A 100 2.93 -6.65 -0.62
C VAL A 100 4.15 -7.42 -0.11
N GLN A 101 5.31 -7.25 -0.75
CA GLN A 101 6.53 -7.92 -0.30
C GLN A 101 6.95 -7.48 1.12
N ASP A 102 6.82 -6.18 1.43
CA ASP A 102 7.08 -5.65 2.77
C ASP A 102 6.12 -6.24 3.83
N VAL A 103 4.82 -6.26 3.54
CA VAL A 103 3.81 -6.86 4.44
C VAL A 103 4.03 -8.36 4.60
N ALA A 104 4.36 -9.09 3.53
CA ALA A 104 4.61 -10.52 3.60
C ALA A 104 5.87 -10.84 4.42
N PHE A 105 6.92 -10.01 4.28
CA PHE A 105 8.10 -10.12 5.13
C PHE A 105 7.76 -9.91 6.61
N ALA A 106 6.95 -8.90 6.92
CA ALA A 106 6.47 -8.66 8.27
C ALA A 106 5.61 -9.80 8.83
N LEU A 107 4.70 -10.35 8.02
CA LEU A 107 3.86 -11.48 8.38
C LEU A 107 4.71 -12.71 8.69
N GLY A 108 5.66 -13.03 7.81
CA GLY A 108 6.56 -14.15 8.04
C GLY A 108 7.42 -13.96 9.30
N SER A 109 7.90 -12.73 9.54
CA SER A 109 8.66 -12.41 10.77
C SER A 109 7.82 -12.59 12.04
N ALA A 110 6.57 -12.13 12.03
CA ALA A 110 5.63 -12.33 13.14
C ALA A 110 5.35 -13.83 13.38
N ARG A 111 5.19 -14.62 12.30
CA ARG A 111 5.02 -16.08 12.39
C ARG A 111 6.26 -16.80 12.92
N LEU A 112 7.48 -16.36 12.56
CA LEU A 112 8.70 -16.88 13.19
C LEU A 112 8.74 -16.57 14.69
N ALA A 113 8.32 -15.36 15.10
CA ALA A 113 8.25 -14.98 16.51
C ALA A 113 7.25 -15.84 17.30
N SER A 114 6.14 -16.26 16.69
CA SER A 114 5.17 -17.20 17.29
C SER A 114 5.54 -18.68 17.13
N ARG A 115 6.74 -19.00 16.62
CA ARG A 115 7.22 -20.37 16.34
C ARG A 115 6.36 -21.13 15.32
N ASP A 116 5.83 -20.43 14.33
CA ASP A 116 5.22 -21.00 13.14
C ASP A 116 6.13 -20.86 11.91
N PRO A 117 7.15 -21.71 11.76
CA PRO A 117 8.05 -21.66 10.61
C PRO A 117 7.35 -22.09 9.31
N ILE A 118 6.28 -22.87 9.36
CA ILE A 118 5.55 -23.31 8.15
C ILE A 118 4.80 -22.13 7.56
N GLY A 119 4.04 -21.40 8.38
CA GLY A 119 3.35 -20.21 7.91
C GLY A 119 4.33 -19.10 7.49
N ALA A 120 5.48 -18.96 8.16
CA ALA A 120 6.51 -18.02 7.72
C ALA A 120 7.08 -18.37 6.34
N LEU A 121 7.36 -19.66 6.10
CA LEU A 121 7.81 -20.16 4.80
C LEU A 121 6.78 -19.89 3.70
N GLN A 122 5.51 -20.16 3.98
CA GLN A 122 4.42 -19.89 3.03
C GLN A 122 4.32 -18.41 2.67
N ALA A 123 4.38 -17.51 3.66
CA ALA A 123 4.34 -16.07 3.41
C ALA A 123 5.51 -15.60 2.52
N ALA A 124 6.71 -16.17 2.72
CA ALA A 124 7.87 -15.88 1.89
C ALA A 124 7.68 -16.40 0.45
N ASP A 125 7.29 -17.66 0.28
CA ASP A 125 7.12 -18.28 -1.04
C ASP A 125 6.01 -17.58 -1.87
N ASP A 126 4.89 -17.23 -1.24
CA ASP A 126 3.78 -16.50 -1.88
C ASP A 126 4.19 -15.08 -2.33
N ALA A 127 5.15 -14.46 -1.64
CA ALA A 127 5.64 -13.12 -2.00
C ALA A 127 6.79 -13.16 -3.03
N LEU A 128 7.59 -14.24 -3.05
CA LEU A 128 8.66 -14.44 -4.03
C LEU A 128 8.12 -14.59 -5.46
N VAL A 129 6.93 -15.14 -5.64
CA VAL A 129 6.29 -15.24 -6.98
C VAL A 129 5.86 -13.88 -7.56
N LEU A 130 5.86 -12.79 -6.78
CA LEU A 130 5.38 -11.49 -7.22
C LEU A 130 6.39 -10.69 -8.06
N SER A 131 7.68 -10.97 -7.95
CA SER A 131 8.72 -10.25 -8.68
C SER A 131 9.99 -11.07 -8.77
N SER A 132 10.63 -11.04 -9.94
CA SER A 132 11.98 -11.56 -10.17
C SER A 132 13.03 -10.45 -10.22
N THR A 133 12.64 -9.18 -10.14
CA THR A 133 13.57 -8.05 -10.20
C THR A 133 14.36 -7.94 -8.90
N PRO A 134 15.71 -7.93 -8.95
CA PRO A 134 16.55 -7.74 -7.77
C PRO A 134 16.16 -6.47 -7.00
N SER A 135 15.91 -6.64 -5.70
CA SER A 135 15.55 -5.55 -4.79
C SER A 135 15.84 -5.97 -3.35
N VAL A 136 15.92 -4.99 -2.45
CA VAL A 136 16.08 -5.27 -1.00
C VAL A 136 14.91 -6.11 -0.48
N PHE A 137 13.69 -5.88 -0.97
CA PHE A 137 12.52 -6.67 -0.62
C PHE A 137 12.67 -8.14 -1.03
N LEU A 138 13.16 -8.40 -2.26
CA LEU A 138 13.38 -9.76 -2.73
C LEU A 138 14.46 -10.48 -1.90
N ALA A 139 15.58 -9.80 -1.60
CA ALA A 139 16.63 -10.35 -0.74
C ALA A 139 16.11 -10.69 0.67
N ASN A 140 15.32 -9.79 1.27
CA ASN A 140 14.72 -10.00 2.58
C ASN A 140 13.78 -11.21 2.61
N LEU A 141 12.99 -11.42 1.55
CA LEU A 141 12.11 -12.60 1.44
C LEU A 141 12.90 -13.91 1.34
N HIS A 142 14.02 -13.92 0.60
CA HIS A 142 14.92 -15.07 0.57
C HIS A 142 15.57 -15.35 1.94
N ALA A 143 15.96 -14.30 2.66
CA ALA A 143 16.47 -14.44 4.03
C ALA A 143 15.39 -14.98 4.99
N LEU A 144 14.16 -14.48 4.91
CA LEU A 144 13.01 -14.97 5.67
C LEU A 144 12.72 -16.45 5.38
N ARG A 145 12.76 -16.85 4.11
CA ARG A 145 12.64 -18.23 3.67
C ARG A 145 13.74 -19.10 4.28
N GLY A 146 14.98 -18.62 4.29
CA GLY A 146 16.11 -19.29 4.95
C GLY A 146 15.87 -19.54 6.43
N MET A 147 15.43 -18.51 7.17
CA MET A 147 15.11 -18.61 8.61
C MET A 147 14.00 -19.63 8.87
N ALA A 148 12.93 -19.60 8.08
CA ALA A 148 11.82 -20.53 8.20
C ALA A 148 12.24 -21.99 7.94
N LEU A 149 13.06 -22.21 6.92
CA LEU A 149 13.61 -23.53 6.58
C LEU A 149 14.55 -24.06 7.67
N GLU A 150 15.39 -23.18 8.22
CA GLU A 150 16.33 -23.51 9.31
C GLU A 150 15.58 -23.96 10.58
N LEU A 151 14.59 -23.18 11.02
CA LEU A 151 13.74 -23.56 12.17
C LEU A 151 12.95 -24.85 11.92
N SER A 152 12.70 -25.20 10.65
CA SER A 152 12.08 -26.46 10.26
C SER A 152 13.06 -27.63 10.14
N GLY A 153 14.34 -27.44 10.49
CA GLY A 153 15.38 -28.48 10.40
C GLY A 153 15.87 -28.76 8.97
N ARG A 154 15.56 -27.90 8.00
CA ARG A 154 15.91 -28.06 6.58
C ARG A 154 17.18 -27.27 6.23
N ALA A 155 18.30 -27.68 6.80
CA ALA A 155 19.56 -26.93 6.75
C ALA A 155 20.08 -26.61 5.33
N LEU A 156 20.07 -27.59 4.42
CA LEU A 156 20.55 -27.37 3.04
C LEU A 156 19.67 -26.37 2.26
N PRO A 157 18.34 -26.55 2.16
CA PRO A 157 17.46 -25.54 1.57
C PRO A 157 17.56 -24.15 2.23
N ALA A 158 17.80 -24.09 3.55
CA ALA A 158 17.99 -22.83 4.25
C ALA A 158 19.27 -22.12 3.76
N ALA A 159 20.39 -22.84 3.66
CA ALA A 159 21.65 -22.31 3.14
C ALA A 159 21.52 -21.79 1.70
N GLU A 160 20.77 -22.50 0.84
CA GLU A 160 20.46 -22.04 -0.51
C GLU A 160 19.67 -20.73 -0.50
N ALA A 161 18.62 -20.64 0.33
CA ALA A 161 17.80 -19.43 0.44
C ALA A 161 18.62 -18.23 0.97
N TYR A 162 19.48 -18.44 1.96
CA TYR A 162 20.40 -17.39 2.43
C TYR A 162 21.42 -16.99 1.36
N HIS A 163 21.93 -17.95 0.58
CA HIS A 163 22.84 -17.66 -0.52
C HIS A 163 22.19 -16.77 -1.58
N GLU A 164 20.94 -17.06 -1.98
CA GLU A 164 20.18 -16.22 -2.92
C GLU A 164 20.02 -14.79 -2.39
N ALA A 165 19.72 -14.62 -1.09
CA ALA A 165 19.66 -13.29 -0.48
C ALA A 165 20.99 -12.52 -0.60
N LEU A 166 22.13 -13.19 -0.37
CA LEU A 166 23.46 -12.60 -0.50
C LEU A 166 23.79 -12.22 -1.95
N VAL A 167 23.47 -13.08 -2.91
CA VAL A 167 23.67 -12.80 -4.35
C VAL A 167 22.89 -11.56 -4.77
N ILE A 168 21.64 -11.43 -4.33
CA ILE A 168 20.82 -10.23 -4.62
C ILE A 168 21.46 -9.00 -3.98
N HIS A 169 21.85 -9.03 -2.71
CA HIS A 169 22.50 -7.89 -2.05
C HIS A 169 23.79 -7.46 -2.75
N GLN A 170 24.63 -8.41 -3.17
CA GLN A 170 25.84 -8.13 -3.93
C GLN A 170 25.52 -7.41 -5.25
N SER A 171 24.52 -7.90 -5.99
CA SER A 171 24.11 -7.28 -7.27
C SER A 171 23.63 -5.83 -7.09
N LEU A 172 22.92 -5.54 -6.00
CA LEU A 172 22.45 -4.19 -5.68
C LEU A 172 23.62 -3.26 -5.33
N TYR A 173 24.61 -3.77 -4.58
CA TYR A 173 25.81 -3.03 -4.24
C TYR A 173 26.65 -2.69 -5.48
N ASP A 174 26.85 -3.66 -6.38
CA ASP A 174 27.60 -3.45 -7.62
C ASP A 174 26.92 -2.42 -8.53
N ALA A 175 25.58 -2.48 -8.64
CA ALA A 175 24.79 -1.48 -9.36
C ALA A 175 24.96 -0.07 -8.79
N LEU A 176 24.99 0.07 -7.46
CA LEU A 176 25.21 1.35 -6.79
C LEU A 176 26.60 1.92 -7.11
N LEU A 177 27.66 1.10 -6.98
CA LEU A 177 29.03 1.53 -7.30
C LEU A 177 29.19 1.96 -8.76
N ALA A 178 28.57 1.21 -9.69
CA ALA A 178 28.56 1.57 -11.09
C ALA A 178 27.82 2.88 -11.36
N SER A 179 26.74 3.17 -10.62
CA SER A 179 26.01 4.43 -10.73
C SER A 179 26.82 5.63 -10.24
N TYR A 180 27.56 5.46 -9.14
CA TYR A 180 28.42 6.50 -8.57
C TYR A 180 29.59 6.84 -9.49
N SER A 181 30.22 5.83 -10.10
CA SER A 181 31.34 6.03 -11.02
C SER A 181 30.93 6.81 -12.29
N ARG A 182 29.66 6.73 -12.70
CA ARG A 182 29.13 7.46 -13.87
C ARG A 182 28.77 8.92 -13.58
N SER A 183 28.48 9.28 -12.33
CA SER A 183 28.09 10.67 -11.98
C SER A 183 29.27 11.59 -11.72
N THR A 184 30.47 11.04 -11.57
CA THR A 184 31.71 11.78 -11.27
C THR A 184 32.58 12.07 -12.50
N LEU A 185 32.19 11.57 -13.68
CA LEU A 185 32.85 11.82 -14.97
C LEU A 185 32.08 12.89 -15.77
#